data_AF-A0A972U868-F1
#
_entry.id   AF-A0A972U868-F1
#
_cell.length_a   1.000
_cell.length_b   1.000
_cell.length_c   1.000
_cell.angle_alpha   90.00
_cell.angle_beta   90.00
_cell.angle_gamma   90.00
#
_symmetry.space_group_name_H-M   'P 1'
#
loop_
_entity.id
_entity.type
_entity.pdbx_description
1 polymer ?
#
loop_
_entity_poly.entity_id
_entity_poly.type
_entity_poly.pdbx_seq_one_letter_code
_entity_poly.pdbx_strand_id
1 'polypeptide(L)'
;MNLTRLAKVVGKSVPYVITLQKKFELPAREQYSGGHGVLLKKLLYLSVCAVPLKEIKELLKSERRLLELLNVDSLHERQDWFESLCSMSAGPTRLLLSGYDIGCTLTNTTVQAGLDFSARDRELFEDHEMGASALVGLQLYSKVVEGIQARMQLEIPVMRAALQWCRGVS
;
A
#
# COMPACT_ATOMS: atom_id res chain seq x y z
N MET A 1 16.00 11.86 0.80
CA MET A 1 17.06 10.97 1.33
C MET A 1 17.81 10.32 0.18
N ASN A 2 19.12 10.06 0.30
CA ASN A 2 19.89 9.37 -0.74
C ASN A 2 19.69 7.84 -0.68
N LEU A 3 20.14 7.13 -1.72
CA LEU A 3 19.97 5.68 -1.84
C LEU A 3 20.65 4.89 -0.70
N THR A 4 21.81 5.33 -0.23
CA THR A 4 22.51 4.68 0.89
C THR A 4 21.72 4.79 2.19
N ARG A 5 21.11 5.95 2.45
CA ARG A 5 20.25 6.16 3.62
C ARG A 5 18.95 5.37 3.46
N LEU A 6 18.39 5.27 2.26
CA LEU A 6 17.23 4.44 1.96
C LEU A 6 17.52 2.95 2.25
N ALA A 7 18.66 2.44 1.81
CA ALA A 7 19.09 1.07 2.07
C ALA A 7 19.23 0.78 3.58
N LYS A 8 19.80 1.72 4.35
CA LYS A 8 19.85 1.63 5.81
C LYS A 8 18.46 1.61 6.44
N VAL A 9 17.55 2.47 5.97
CA VAL A 9 16.16 2.51 6.48
C VAL A 9 15.48 1.15 6.24
N VAL A 10 15.60 0.60 5.03
CA VAL A 10 15.00 -0.70 4.65
C VAL A 10 15.70 -1.89 5.33
N GLY A 11 16.93 -1.72 5.83
CA GLY A 11 17.71 -2.79 6.46
C GLY A 11 18.28 -3.80 5.45
N LYS A 12 18.54 -3.36 4.21
CA LYS A 12 19.07 -4.19 3.11
C LYS A 12 20.23 -3.49 2.42
N SER A 13 21.00 -4.24 1.62
CA SER A 13 22.10 -3.67 0.84
C SER A 13 21.60 -2.78 -0.30
N VAL A 14 22.42 -1.80 -0.71
CA VAL A 14 22.09 -0.90 -1.83
C VAL A 14 21.74 -1.66 -3.13
N PRO A 15 22.52 -2.68 -3.56
CA PRO A 15 22.17 -3.46 -4.74
C PRO A 15 20.82 -4.17 -4.60
N TYR A 16 20.49 -4.67 -3.41
CA TYR A 16 19.20 -5.31 -3.15
C TYR A 16 18.05 -4.31 -3.31
N VAL A 17 18.19 -3.09 -2.81
CA VAL A 17 17.18 -2.03 -2.96
C VAL A 17 16.98 -1.65 -4.43
N ILE A 18 18.06 -1.55 -5.21
CA ILE A 18 17.97 -1.28 -6.66
C ILE A 18 17.21 -2.42 -7.36
N THR A 19 17.54 -3.67 -7.05
CA THR A 19 16.82 -4.84 -7.60
C THR A 19 15.35 -4.83 -7.19
N LEU A 20 15.04 -4.47 -5.95
CA LEU A 20 13.68 -4.37 -5.43
C LEU A 20 12.88 -3.29 -6.19
N GLN A 21 13.48 -2.11 -6.39
CA GLN A 21 12.89 -1.03 -7.18
C GLN A 21 12.58 -1.48 -8.61
N LYS A 22 13.54 -2.12 -9.28
CA LYS A 22 13.33 -2.69 -10.62
C LYS A 22 12.24 -3.75 -10.64
N LYS A 23 12.22 -4.66 -9.66
CA LYS A 23 11.26 -5.76 -9.55
C LYS A 23 9.82 -5.25 -9.44
N PHE A 24 9.62 -4.14 -8.73
CA PHE A 24 8.32 -3.50 -8.52
C PHE A 24 8.07 -2.29 -9.44
N GLU A 25 8.90 -2.08 -10.46
CA GLU A 25 8.77 -0.97 -11.42
C GLU A 25 8.73 0.42 -10.74
N LEU A 26 9.40 0.56 -9.59
CA LEU A 26 9.48 1.83 -8.86
C LEU A 26 10.57 2.72 -9.46
N PRO A 27 10.32 4.03 -9.63
CA PRO A 27 11.28 4.94 -10.24
C PRO A 27 12.54 5.09 -9.38
N ALA A 28 13.71 5.01 -10.02
CA ALA A 28 14.97 5.43 -9.41
C ALA A 28 15.02 6.96 -9.34
N ARG A 29 15.43 7.51 -8.20
CA ARG A 29 15.45 8.96 -7.97
C ARG A 29 16.73 9.36 -7.24
N GLU A 30 17.17 10.58 -7.45
CA GLU A 30 18.32 11.15 -6.73
C GLU A 30 17.98 11.39 -5.25
N GLN A 31 16.74 11.79 -4.97
CA GLN A 31 16.22 12.00 -3.63
C GLN A 31 14.91 11.23 -3.42
N TYR A 32 14.88 10.42 -2.37
CA TYR A 32 13.72 9.64 -1.95
C TYR A 32 13.01 10.29 -0.77
N SER A 33 11.67 10.26 -0.76
CA SER A 33 10.86 10.66 0.38
C SER A 33 10.94 9.63 1.52
N GLY A 34 10.56 10.03 2.74
CA GLY A 34 10.46 9.12 3.88
C GLY A 34 9.50 7.96 3.61
N GLY A 35 8.37 8.24 2.98
CA GLY A 35 7.37 7.25 2.63
C GLY A 35 7.86 6.23 1.60
N HIS A 36 8.77 6.59 0.69
CA HIS A 36 9.39 5.62 -0.23
C HIS A 36 10.08 4.48 0.53
N GLY A 37 10.77 4.81 1.63
CA GLY A 37 11.40 3.80 2.49
C GLY A 37 10.38 2.90 3.20
N VAL A 38 9.24 3.47 3.58
CA VAL A 38 8.13 2.72 4.19
C VAL A 38 7.50 1.77 3.17
N LEU A 39 7.24 2.23 1.95
CA LEU A 39 6.71 1.41 0.87
C LEU A 39 7.61 0.20 0.62
N LEU A 40 8.92 0.42 0.47
CA LEU A 40 9.88 -0.67 0.26
C LEU A 40 9.91 -1.67 1.43
N LYS A 41 9.75 -1.21 2.68
CA LYS A 41 9.62 -2.10 3.84
C LYS A 41 8.37 -2.96 3.76
N LYS A 42 7.22 -2.37 3.44
CA LYS A 42 5.95 -3.10 3.31
C LYS A 42 6.03 -4.13 2.19
N LEU A 43 6.61 -3.78 1.04
CA LEU A 43 6.83 -4.72 -0.06
C LEU A 43 7.76 -5.87 0.33
N LEU A 44 8.79 -5.58 1.14
CA LEU A 44 9.67 -6.61 1.70
C LEU A 44 8.90 -7.53 2.65
N TYR A 45 8.06 -6.99 3.54
CA TYR A 45 7.26 -7.80 4.47
C TYR A 45 6.28 -8.71 3.73
N LEU A 46 5.59 -8.20 2.70
CA LEU A 46 4.74 -9.02 1.84
C LEU A 46 5.53 -10.13 1.14
N SER A 47 6.73 -9.81 0.65
CA SER A 47 7.61 -10.82 0.02
C SER A 47 8.09 -11.88 1.01
N VAL A 48 8.32 -11.51 2.28
CA VAL A 48 8.70 -12.45 3.35
C VAL A 48 7.54 -13.36 3.72
N CYS A 49 6.31 -12.86 3.73
CA CYS A 49 5.09 -13.66 3.94
C CYS A 49 4.64 -14.43 2.68
N ALA A 50 5.59 -14.81 1.82
CA ALA A 50 5.37 -15.61 0.61
C ALA A 50 4.27 -15.10 -0.34
N VAL A 51 3.94 -13.79 -0.30
CA VAL A 51 2.94 -13.23 -1.20
C VAL A 51 3.52 -13.18 -2.63
N PRO A 52 2.82 -13.72 -3.64
CA PRO A 52 3.32 -13.72 -5.01
C PRO A 52 3.59 -12.31 -5.54
N LEU A 53 4.67 -12.16 -6.30
CA LEU A 53 5.04 -10.86 -6.91
C LEU A 53 3.90 -10.26 -7.74
N LYS A 54 3.14 -11.10 -8.44
CA LYS A 54 1.99 -10.68 -9.25
C LYS A 54 0.92 -10.00 -8.39
N GLU A 55 0.56 -10.60 -7.26
CA GLU A 55 -0.45 -10.07 -6.33
C GLU A 55 0.02 -8.74 -5.71
N ILE A 56 1.30 -8.63 -5.36
CA ILE A 56 1.86 -7.37 -4.83
C ILE A 56 1.84 -6.26 -5.91
N LYS A 57 2.13 -6.58 -7.17
CA LYS A 57 2.04 -5.63 -8.28
C LYS A 57 0.59 -5.21 -8.55
N GLU A 58 -0.35 -6.14 -8.48
CA GLU A 58 -1.79 -5.84 -8.58
C GLU A 58 -2.20 -4.91 -7.45
N LEU A 59 -1.84 -5.22 -6.19
CA LEU A 59 -2.11 -4.35 -5.04
C LEU A 59 -1.57 -2.93 -5.23
N LEU A 60 -0.32 -2.77 -5.68
CA LEU A 60 0.28 -1.46 -5.98
C LEU A 60 -0.53 -0.68 -7.01
N LYS A 61 -0.96 -1.34 -8.09
CA LYS A 61 -1.75 -0.71 -9.16
C LYS A 61 -3.16 -0.35 -8.67
N SER A 62 -3.83 -1.28 -7.99
CA SER A 62 -5.17 -1.09 -7.45
C SER A 62 -5.21 0.06 -6.44
N GLU A 63 -4.24 0.12 -5.54
CA GLU A 63 -4.19 1.15 -4.50
C GLU A 63 -3.90 2.53 -5.07
N ARG A 64 -2.95 2.62 -6.01
CA ARG A 64 -2.68 3.86 -6.73
C ARG A 64 -3.90 4.34 -7.50
N ARG A 65 -4.56 3.42 -8.22
CA ARG A 65 -5.78 3.75 -8.98
C ARG A 65 -6.91 4.22 -8.07
N LEU A 66 -7.07 3.60 -6.91
CA LEU A 66 -8.07 4.02 -5.92
C LEU A 66 -7.77 5.44 -5.41
N LEU A 67 -6.52 5.77 -5.11
CA LEU A 67 -6.14 7.11 -4.66
C LEU A 67 -6.28 8.18 -5.76
N GLU A 68 -6.02 7.82 -7.03
CA GLU A 68 -6.30 8.67 -8.19
C GLU A 68 -7.81 8.91 -8.34
N LEU A 69 -8.65 7.88 -8.17
CA LEU A 69 -10.12 8.03 -8.20
C LEU A 69 -10.64 8.88 -7.03
N LEU A 70 -9.92 8.92 -5.91
CA LEU A 70 -10.22 9.78 -4.77
C LEU A 70 -9.62 11.20 -4.92
N ASN A 71 -9.04 11.54 -6.08
CA ASN A 71 -8.39 12.82 -6.37
C ASN A 71 -7.29 13.21 -5.35
N VAL A 72 -6.64 12.24 -4.70
CA VAL A 72 -5.56 12.51 -3.72
C VAL A 72 -4.30 13.02 -4.41
N ASP A 73 -4.15 12.69 -5.70
CA ASP A 73 -3.11 13.19 -6.59
C ASP A 73 -3.20 14.71 -6.81
N SER A 74 -4.41 15.26 -6.92
CA SER A 74 -4.65 16.70 -7.11
C SER A 74 -4.15 17.58 -5.95
N LEU A 75 -3.96 16.98 -4.77
CA LEU A 75 -3.46 17.66 -3.58
C LEU A 75 -1.93 17.75 -3.53
N HIS A 76 -1.22 17.06 -4.43
CA HIS A 76 0.23 16.91 -4.37
C HIS A 76 0.86 17.18 -5.74
N GLU A 77 1.55 18.32 -5.86
CA GLU A 77 2.25 18.72 -7.10
C GLU A 77 3.46 17.81 -7.46
N ARG A 78 3.86 16.90 -6.56
CA ARG A 78 5.06 16.09 -6.75
C ARG A 78 4.78 14.79 -7.51
N GLN A 79 5.67 14.45 -8.43
CA GLN A 79 5.65 13.20 -9.18
C GLN A 79 5.84 11.94 -8.30
N ASP A 80 6.21 12.09 -7.02
CA ASP A 80 6.32 11.00 -6.01
C ASP A 80 5.17 11.02 -4.99
N TRP A 81 4.03 11.62 -5.34
CA TRP A 81 2.90 11.80 -4.42
C TRP A 81 2.51 10.48 -3.74
N PHE A 82 2.38 9.38 -4.48
CA PHE A 82 2.01 8.08 -3.92
C PHE A 82 3.04 7.55 -2.93
N GLU A 83 4.33 7.55 -3.29
CA GLU A 83 5.39 7.05 -2.41
C GLU A 83 5.58 7.96 -1.20
N SER A 84 5.33 9.26 -1.34
CA SER A 84 5.43 10.23 -0.25
C SER A 84 4.34 10.05 0.81
N LEU A 85 3.16 9.58 0.42
CA LEU A 85 2.02 9.32 1.31
C LEU A 85 2.18 8.04 2.13
N CYS A 86 3.08 7.15 1.73
CA CYS A 86 3.24 5.85 2.37
C CYS A 86 3.69 5.97 3.83
N SER A 87 2.83 5.52 4.75
CA SER A 87 3.08 5.52 6.20
C SER A 87 3.03 4.11 6.77
N MET A 88 3.77 3.83 7.86
CA MET A 88 3.72 2.54 8.57
C MET A 88 2.41 2.36 9.36
N SER A 89 1.48 3.30 9.22
CA SER A 89 0.23 3.25 9.94
C SER A 89 -0.67 2.16 9.38
N ALA A 90 -1.34 1.46 10.29
CA ALA A 90 -2.24 0.35 10.00
C ALA A 90 -3.53 0.56 10.78
N GLY A 91 -4.65 0.24 10.17
CA GLY A 91 -5.97 0.40 10.79
C GLY A 91 -7.07 -0.18 9.90
N PRO A 92 -8.27 -0.41 10.45
CA PRO A 92 -9.38 -0.98 9.69
C PRO A 92 -9.86 -0.04 8.57
N THR A 93 -9.61 1.26 8.70
CA THR A 93 -9.97 2.29 7.72
C THR A 93 -8.81 2.74 6.83
N ARG A 94 -7.65 2.06 6.91
CA ARG A 94 -6.42 2.48 6.26
C ARG A 94 -5.95 1.49 5.22
N LEU A 95 -5.57 1.99 4.06
CA LEU A 95 -5.04 1.18 2.97
C LEU A 95 -3.71 0.52 3.36
N LEU A 96 -3.47 -0.67 2.82
CA LEU A 96 -2.37 -1.54 3.21
C LEU A 96 -0.98 -0.94 2.90
N LEU A 97 -0.77 -0.34 1.72
CA LEU A 97 0.55 0.17 1.31
C LEU A 97 0.77 1.64 1.70
N SER A 98 -0.14 2.52 1.31
CA SER A 98 -0.11 3.96 1.59
C SER A 98 -0.39 4.26 3.06
N GLY A 99 -1.21 3.45 3.75
CA GLY A 99 -1.70 3.79 5.09
C GLY A 99 -2.63 5.01 5.08
N TYR A 100 -3.14 5.40 3.91
CA TYR A 100 -4.08 6.49 3.75
C TYR A 100 -5.42 6.10 4.39
N ASP A 101 -5.99 7.01 5.18
CA ASP A 101 -7.27 6.81 5.85
C ASP A 101 -8.40 7.17 4.90
N ILE A 102 -9.14 6.15 4.45
CA ILE A 102 -10.30 6.32 3.59
C ILE A 102 -11.58 6.60 4.40
N GLY A 103 -11.48 6.62 5.74
CA GLY A 103 -12.60 6.92 6.63
C GLY A 103 -13.67 5.82 6.73
N CYS A 104 -13.54 4.71 5.99
CA CYS A 104 -14.46 3.57 6.03
C CYS A 104 -13.71 2.24 6.24
N THR A 105 -14.35 1.29 6.93
CA THR A 105 -13.71 0.00 7.24
C THR A 105 -13.59 -0.89 6.01
N LEU A 106 -12.37 -1.33 5.69
CA LEU A 106 -12.06 -2.21 4.56
C LEU A 106 -12.67 -3.62 4.69
N THR A 107 -13.03 -4.05 5.90
CA THR A 107 -13.39 -5.45 6.20
C THR A 107 -14.89 -5.74 6.26
N ASN A 108 -15.76 -4.89 5.74
CA ASN A 108 -17.20 -5.19 5.73
C ASN A 108 -17.75 -5.19 4.30
N THR A 109 -18.32 -6.34 3.93
CA THR A 109 -19.13 -6.66 2.73
C THR A 109 -20.33 -5.73 2.52
N THR A 110 -20.51 -4.76 3.40
CA THR A 110 -21.41 -3.64 3.29
C THR A 110 -20.57 -2.37 3.35
N VAL A 111 -20.25 -1.85 2.16
CA VAL A 111 -19.90 -0.44 2.00
C VAL A 111 -20.97 0.34 2.76
N GLN A 112 -20.60 1.00 3.86
CA GLN A 112 -21.55 1.84 4.59
C GLN A 112 -22.16 2.81 3.59
N ALA A 113 -23.49 2.78 3.44
CA ALA A 113 -24.28 3.63 2.57
C ALA A 113 -24.27 5.12 2.99
N GLY A 114 -23.19 5.56 3.65
CA GLY A 114 -22.92 6.92 4.11
C GLY A 114 -21.55 7.41 3.65
N LEU A 115 -20.93 6.80 2.63
CA LEU A 115 -19.95 7.48 1.80
C LEU A 115 -20.68 8.56 1.02
N ASP A 116 -20.95 9.66 1.71
CA ASP A 116 -21.49 10.84 1.09
C ASP A 116 -20.37 11.55 0.32
N PHE A 117 -20.20 11.15 -0.95
CA PHE A 117 -19.37 11.87 -1.91
C PHE A 117 -20.03 13.21 -2.33
N SER A 118 -21.22 13.56 -1.81
CA SER A 118 -22.00 14.73 -2.25
C SER A 118 -21.64 16.05 -1.54
N ALA A 119 -20.70 16.05 -0.59
CA ALA A 119 -20.31 17.24 0.14
C ALA A 119 -18.93 17.77 -0.29
N ARG A 120 -18.81 18.23 -1.54
CA ARG A 120 -17.88 19.31 -1.87
C ARG A 120 -18.55 20.32 -2.77
N ASP A 121 -18.40 21.59 -2.37
CA ASP A 121 -18.92 22.75 -3.06
C ASP A 121 -18.58 22.72 -4.55
N ARG A 122 -19.64 22.96 -5.34
CA ARG A 122 -19.69 23.21 -6.78
C ARG A 122 -18.32 23.38 -7.43
N GLU A 123 -17.93 22.42 -8.28
CA GLU A 123 -17.57 22.68 -9.68
C GLU A 123 -17.29 21.39 -10.48
N LEU A 124 -18.09 21.19 -11.54
CA LEU A 124 -17.69 20.65 -12.86
C LEU A 124 -17.57 19.13 -13.12
N PHE A 125 -18.27 18.23 -12.42
CA PHE A 125 -18.38 16.84 -12.91
C PHE A 125 -19.80 16.26 -12.76
N GLU A 126 -20.18 15.36 -13.66
CA GLU A 126 -21.42 14.58 -13.54
C GLU A 126 -21.23 13.52 -12.43
N ASP A 127 -21.61 13.91 -11.21
CA ASP A 127 -21.20 13.34 -9.92
C ASP A 127 -21.57 11.87 -9.65
N HIS A 128 -22.38 11.22 -10.49
CA HIS A 128 -22.88 9.86 -10.19
C HIS A 128 -21.93 8.73 -10.63
N GLU A 129 -21.18 8.91 -11.71
CA GLU A 129 -20.33 7.84 -12.26
C GLU A 129 -18.99 7.68 -11.52
N MET A 130 -18.46 8.76 -10.94
CA MET A 130 -17.20 8.73 -10.18
C MET A 130 -17.32 8.00 -8.85
N GLY A 131 -18.41 8.24 -8.11
CA GLY A 131 -18.69 7.53 -6.85
C GLY A 131 -18.86 6.02 -7.06
N ALA A 132 -19.61 5.62 -8.09
CA ALA A 132 -19.77 4.21 -8.45
C ALA A 132 -18.45 3.55 -8.85
N SER A 133 -17.60 4.26 -9.60
CA SER A 133 -16.28 3.77 -10.02
C SER A 133 -15.30 3.62 -8.85
N ALA A 134 -15.30 4.55 -7.90
CA ALA A 134 -14.49 4.45 -6.68
C ALA A 134 -14.92 3.27 -5.79
N LEU A 135 -16.23 3.02 -5.68
CA LEU A 135 -16.77 1.88 -4.93
C LEU A 135 -16.39 0.53 -5.56
N VAL A 136 -16.49 0.41 -6.89
CA VAL A 136 -16.04 -0.81 -7.60
C VAL A 136 -14.53 -1.02 -7.41
N GLY A 137 -13.73 0.05 -7.48
CA GLY A 137 -12.30 0.01 -7.20
C GLY A 137 -11.98 -0.47 -5.79
N LEU A 138 -12.72 0.02 -4.79
CA LEU A 138 -12.58 -0.38 -3.38
C LEU A 138 -12.97 -1.84 -3.14
N GLN A 139 -14.03 -2.33 -3.78
CA GLN A 139 -14.42 -3.75 -3.69
C GLN A 139 -13.37 -4.68 -4.30
N LEU A 140 -12.81 -4.32 -5.46
CA LEU A 140 -11.71 -5.08 -6.08
C LEU A 140 -10.47 -5.07 -5.18
N TYR A 141 -10.15 -3.92 -4.59
CA TYR A 141 -9.05 -3.79 -3.64
C TYR A 141 -9.25 -4.65 -2.39
N SER A 142 -10.45 -4.64 -1.80
CA SER A 142 -10.76 -5.45 -0.60
C SER A 142 -10.51 -6.93 -0.85
N LYS A 143 -10.97 -7.46 -1.98
CA LYS A 143 -10.75 -8.88 -2.35
C LYS A 143 -9.27 -9.24 -2.45
N VAL A 144 -8.46 -8.35 -3.03
CA VAL A 144 -7.00 -8.54 -3.11
C VAL A 144 -6.36 -8.52 -1.72
N VAL A 145 -6.75 -7.56 -0.88
CA VAL A 145 -6.23 -7.44 0.49
C VAL A 145 -6.64 -8.62 1.36
N GLU A 146 -7.89 -9.08 1.29
CA GLU A 146 -8.38 -10.27 2.00
C GLU A 146 -7.58 -11.52 1.60
N GLY A 147 -7.34 -11.71 0.30
CA GLY A 147 -6.51 -12.82 -0.19
C GLY A 147 -5.08 -12.78 0.35
N ILE A 148 -4.47 -11.58 0.36
CA ILE A 148 -3.13 -11.37 0.92
C ILE A 148 -3.13 -11.62 2.44
N GLN A 149 -4.11 -11.11 3.17
CA GLN A 149 -4.23 -11.30 4.62
C GLN A 149 -4.42 -12.77 4.98
N ALA A 150 -5.27 -13.50 4.26
CA ALA A 150 -5.47 -14.93 4.47
C ALA A 150 -4.16 -15.72 4.28
N ARG A 151 -3.38 -15.42 3.24
CA ARG A 151 -2.04 -16.02 3.05
C ARG A 151 -1.09 -15.66 4.18
N MET A 152 -1.04 -14.39 4.57
CA MET A 152 -0.18 -13.95 5.69
C MET A 152 -0.55 -14.68 6.99
N GLN A 153 -1.84 -14.89 7.26
CA GLN A 153 -2.30 -15.63 8.44
C GLN A 153 -1.80 -17.08 8.46
N LEU A 154 -1.67 -17.73 7.30
CA LEU A 154 -1.09 -19.07 7.19
C LEU A 154 0.43 -19.08 7.46
N GLU A 155 1.14 -18.02 7.08
CA GLU A 155 2.59 -17.91 7.24
C GLU A 155 3.02 -17.44 8.65
N ILE A 156 2.19 -16.67 9.36
CA ILE A 156 2.46 -16.21 10.74
C ILE A 156 2.93 -17.33 11.69
N PRO A 157 2.26 -18.51 11.79
CA PRO A 157 2.71 -19.57 12.69
C PRO A 157 4.09 -20.11 12.31
N VAL A 158 4.39 -20.24 11.02
CA VAL A 158 5.70 -20.69 10.52
C VAL A 158 6.79 -19.68 10.90
N MET A 159 6.54 -18.39 10.68
CA MET A 159 7.46 -17.33 11.07
C MET A 159 7.69 -17.29 12.59
N ARG A 160 6.64 -17.50 13.38
CA ARG A 160 6.73 -17.56 14.85
C ARG A 160 7.59 -18.75 15.30
N ALA A 161 7.39 -19.92 14.70
CA ALA A 161 8.20 -21.11 14.99
C ALA A 161 9.68 -20.88 14.61
N ALA A 162 9.95 -20.27 13.46
CA ALA A 162 11.32 -19.92 13.06
C ALA A 162 12.00 -18.94 14.03
N LEU A 163 11.27 -17.94 14.52
CA LEU A 163 11.76 -17.00 15.54
C LEU A 163 12.01 -17.69 16.88
N GLN A 164 11.15 -18.62 17.29
CA GLN A 164 11.35 -19.41 18.51
C GLN A 164 12.58 -20.31 18.40
N TRP A 165 12.77 -20.98 17.27
CA TRP A 165 13.97 -21.77 17.01
C TRP A 165 15.23 -20.91 17.08
N CYS A 166 15.25 -19.74 16.44
CA CYS A 166 16.40 -18.84 16.50
C CYS A 166 16.74 -18.41 17.94
N ARG A 167 15.72 -18.13 18.77
CA ARG A 167 15.90 -17.79 20.20
C ARG A 167 16.36 -18.96 21.05
N GLY A 168 16.08 -20.20 20.65
CA GLY A 168 16.57 -21.40 21.34
C GLY A 168 17.98 -21.82 20.92
N VAL A 169 18.52 -21.21 19.86
CA VAL A 169 19.86 -21.47 19.32
C VAL A 169 20.88 -20.40 19.76
N SER A 170 20.41 -19.27 20.30
CA SER A 170 21.23 -18.21 20.92
C SER A 170 21.44 -18.45 22.41
#